data_AF-A0A957QGE2-F1
#
_entry.id   AF-A0A957QGE2-F1
#
_cell.length_a   1.000
_cell.length_b   1.000
_cell.length_c   1.000
_cell.angle_alpha   90.00
_cell.angle_beta   90.00
_cell.angle_gamma   90.00
#
_symmetry.space_group_name_H-M   'P 1'
#
loop_
_entity.id
_entity.type
_entity.pdbx_description
1 polymer ?
#
loop_
_entity_poly.entity_id
_entity_poly.type
_entity_poly.pdbx_seq_one_letter_code
_entity_poly.pdbx_strand_id
1 'polypeptide(L)' 'MNPASPPERITCFNLDGDPVLLLREHIRYRPVAYGLLIHNDAVLLQKHQPSGRWQPLAAELEPGQSLELALQHHARALLP' A
#
# COMPACT_ATOMS: atom_id res chain seq x y z
N MET A 1 18.79 -6.66 36.06
CA MET A 1 17.85 -7.10 35.01
C MET A 1 16.79 -6.04 34.87
N ASN A 2 16.74 -5.30 33.77
CA ASN A 2 15.63 -4.39 33.49
C ASN A 2 14.41 -5.23 33.07
N PRO A 3 13.23 -5.05 33.66
CA PRO A 3 12.02 -5.67 33.12
C PRO A 3 11.82 -5.09 31.71
N ALA A 4 11.76 -5.97 30.71
CA ALA A 4 11.42 -5.56 29.36
C ALA A 4 10.06 -4.84 29.40
N SER A 5 10.01 -3.62 28.89
CA SER A 5 8.75 -2.87 28.76
C SER A 5 7.73 -3.73 28.01
N PRO A 6 6.44 -3.71 28.40
CA PRO A 6 5.41 -4.47 27.71
C PRO A 6 5.37 -4.07 26.23
N PRO A 7 5.12 -5.01 25.31
CA PRO A 7 5.11 -4.72 23.89
C PRO A 7 4.01 -3.70 23.59
N GLU A 8 4.40 -2.61 22.92
CA GLU A 8 3.49 -1.52 22.58
C GLU A 8 2.48 -2.00 21.54
N ARG A 9 1.19 -1.90 21.90
CA ARG A 9 0.06 -2.31 21.06
C ARG A 9 -0.51 -1.09 20.38
N ILE A 10 -0.62 -1.15 19.06
CA ILE A 10 -1.22 -0.11 18.23
C ILE A 10 -2.53 -0.67 17.70
N THR A 11 -3.61 0.10 17.85
CA THR A 11 -4.90 -0.23 17.23
C THR A 11 -4.95 0.44 15.86
N CYS A 12 -5.04 -0.37 14.81
CA CYS A 12 -5.30 0.06 13.44
C CYS A 12 -6.69 -0.42 13.02
N PHE A 13 -7.14 -0.04 11.82
CA PHE A 13 -8.40 -0.51 11.25
C PHE A 13 -8.13 -1.20 9.91
N ASN A 14 -8.81 -2.31 9.64
CA ASN A 14 -8.74 -2.99 8.35
C ASN A 14 -9.57 -2.23 7.30
N LEU A 15 -9.65 -2.77 6.08
CA LEU A 15 -10.41 -2.18 4.98
C LEU A 15 -11.93 -2.26 5.14
N ASP A 16 -12.43 -2.97 6.16
CA ASP A 16 -13.84 -3.07 6.54
C ASP A 16 -14.19 -2.18 7.74
N GLY A 17 -13.19 -1.51 8.32
CA GLY A 17 -13.35 -0.67 9.51
C GLY A 17 -13.28 -1.45 10.83
N ASP A 18 -12.95 -2.74 10.81
CA ASP A 18 -12.76 -3.51 12.03
C ASP A 18 -11.42 -3.17 12.69
N PRO A 19 -11.38 -3.07 14.02
CA PRO A 19 -10.13 -2.82 14.74
C PRO A 19 -9.20 -4.05 14.65
N VAL A 20 -7.94 -3.79 14.32
CA VAL A 20 -6.85 -4.77 14.30
C VAL A 20 -5.78 -4.32 15.29
N LEU A 21 -5.47 -5.18 16.26
CA LEU A 21 -4.38 -4.97 17.21
C LEU A 21 -3.07 -5.45 16.60
N LEU A 22 -2.12 -4.53 16.43
CA LEU A 22 -0.78 -4.81 15.93
C LEU A 22 0.25 -4.57 17.03
N LEU A 23 1.26 -5.43 17.10
CA LEU A 23 2.46 -5.17 17.90
C LEU A 23 3.36 -4.24 17.09
N ARG A 24 3.92 -3.22 17.74
CA ARG A 24 4.79 -2.24 17.08
C ARG A 24 5.95 -2.91 16.33
N GLU A 25 6.55 -3.97 16.87
CA GLU A 25 7.61 -4.72 16.21
C GLU A 25 7.22 -5.41 14.89
N HIS A 26 5.92 -5.61 14.64
CA HIS A 26 5.41 -6.23 13.42
C HIS A 26 5.03 -5.21 12.33
N ILE A 27 5.04 -3.92 12.64
CA ILE A 27 4.72 -2.87 11.67
C ILE A 27 5.94 -2.63 10.78
N ARG A 28 5.82 -2.93 9.49
CA ARG A 28 6.82 -2.57 8.48
C ARG A 28 6.31 -1.41 7.65
N TYR A 29 7.04 -0.30 7.66
CA TYR A 29 6.80 0.80 6.74
C TYR A 29 7.37 0.45 5.36
N ARG A 30 6.52 0.48 4.34
CA ARG A 30 6.94 0.38 2.94
C ARG A 30 6.40 1.60 2.19
N PRO A 31 7.25 2.42 1.58
CA PRO A 31 6.77 3.49 0.71
C PRO A 31 6.08 2.85 -0.50
N VAL A 32 4.88 3.35 -0.81
CA VAL A 32 4.08 2.93 -1.97
C VAL A 32 3.60 4.19 -2.68
N ALA A 33 3.77 4.24 -3.99
CA ALA A 33 3.20 5.28 -4.82
C ALA A 33 1.80 4.87 -5.28
N TYR A 34 0.83 5.79 -5.17
CA TYR A 34 -0.53 5.61 -5.68
C TYR A 34 -0.80 6.60 -6.81
N GLY A 35 -1.43 6.14 -7.89
CA GLY A 35 -1.73 6.96 -9.07
C GLY A 35 -3.15 6.74 -9.59
N LEU A 36 -3.80 7.84 -10.00
CA LEU A 36 -5.08 7.82 -10.71
C LEU A 36 -4.85 8.11 -12.19
N LEU A 37 -5.20 7.16 -13.04
CA LEU A 37 -5.20 7.33 -14.50
C LEU A 37 -6.64 7.65 -14.93
N ILE A 38 -6.82 8.79 -15.58
CA ILE A 38 -8.14 9.31 -15.98
C ILE A 38 -8.14 9.50 -17.49
N HIS A 39 -9.15 8.94 -18.16
CA HIS A 39 -9.35 9.08 -19.60
C HIS A 39 -10.85 9.07 -19.93
N ASN A 40 -11.34 10.07 -20.66
CA ASN A 40 -12.76 10.24 -21.02
C ASN A 40 -13.70 10.09 -19.81
N ASP A 41 -13.43 10.83 -18.74
CA ASP A 41 -14.19 10.81 -17.47
C ASP A 41 -14.26 9.44 -16.78
N ALA A 42 -13.44 8.47 -17.22
CA ALA A 42 -13.31 7.17 -16.58
C ALA A 42 -11.97 7.06 -15.83
N VAL A 43 -12.00 6.40 -14.68
CA VAL A 43 -10.81 6.10 -13.87
C VAL A 43 -10.41 4.64 -14.11
N LEU A 44 -9.14 4.41 -14.43
CA LEU A 44 -8.61 3.05 -14.50
C LEU A 44 -8.40 2.49 -13.10
N LEU A 45 -9.02 1.35 -12.82
CA LEU A 45 -8.84 0.57 -11.61
C LEU A 45 -8.25 -0.80 -11.95
N GLN A 46 -7.41 -1.31 -11.06
CA GLN A 46 -6.87 -2.68 -11.12
C GLN A 46 -7.48 -3.53 -10.00
N LYS A 47 -7.73 -4.80 -10.28
CA LYS A 47 -8.18 -5.75 -9.26
C LYS A 47 -6.96 -6.23 -8.47
N HIS A 48 -6.88 -5.85 -7.20
CA HIS A 48 -5.81 -6.29 -6.30
C HIS A 48 -5.97 -7.79 -6.03
N GLN A 49 -4.98 -8.60 -6.39
CA GLN A 49 -5.12 -10.06 -6.26
C GLN A 49 -5.31 -10.53 -4.81
N PRO A 50 -4.54 -10.05 -3.82
CA PRO A 50 -4.69 -10.51 -2.43
C PRO A 50 -6.05 -10.19 -1.79
N SER A 51 -6.59 -8.98 -2.02
CA SER A 51 -7.85 -8.55 -1.39
C SER A 51 -9.08 -8.71 -2.29
N GLY A 52 -8.89 -8.99 -3.58
CA GLY A 52 -9.96 -9.03 -4.59
C GLY A 52 -10.62 -7.68 -4.88
N ARG A 53 -10.20 -6.60 -4.19
CA ARG A 53 -10.81 -5.26 -4.31
C ARG A 53 -10.26 -4.51 -5.51
N TRP A 54 -11.08 -3.64 -6.08
CA TRP A 54 -10.63 -2.69 -7.08
C TRP A 54 -9.89 -1.55 -6.39
N GLN A 55 -8.70 -1.21 -6.89
CA GLN A 55 -7.89 -0.14 -6.37
C GLN A 55 -7.23 0.65 -7.51
N PRO A 56 -6.81 1.91 -7.25
CA PRO A 56 -5.96 2.67 -8.18
C PRO A 56 -4.65 1.94 -8.52
N LEU A 57 -3.88 2.50 -9.45
CA LEU A 57 -2.50 2.05 -9.62
C LEU A 57 -1.75 2.24 -8.31
N ALA A 58 -1.00 1.21 -7.95
CA ALA A 58 -0.15 1.20 -6.77
C ALA A 58 1.15 0.50 -7.15
N ALA A 59 2.28 1.12 -6.84
CA ALA A 59 3.61 0.59 -7.09
C ALA A 59 4.45 0.67 -5.81
N GLU A 60 5.05 -0.45 -5.40
CA GLU A 60 6.10 -0.44 -4.40
C GLU A 60 7.33 0.30 -4.97
N LEU A 61 8.04 1.03 -4.12
CA LEU A 61 9.24 1.74 -4.53
C LEU A 61 10.46 0.83 -4.36
N GLU A 62 11.25 0.70 -5.42
CA GLU A 62 12.59 0.14 -5.32
C GLU A 62 13.58 1.14 -4.70
N PRO A 63 14.67 0.68 -4.06
CA PRO A 63 15.69 1.56 -3.52
C PRO A 63 16.24 2.55 -4.56
N GLY A 64 16.14 3.84 -4.25
CA GLY A 64 16.61 4.93 -5.13
C GLY A 64 15.65 5.31 -6.26
N GLN A 65 14.47 4.69 -6.34
CA GLN A 65 13.44 5.04 -7.33
C GLN A 65 12.61 6.25 -6.89
N SER A 66 12.24 7.12 -7.83
CA SER A 66 11.25 8.17 -7.57
C SER A 66 9.82 7.63 -7.63
N LEU A 67 8.88 8.36 -7.01
CA LEU A 67 7.46 8.01 -7.02
C LEU A 67 6.91 7.95 -8.45
N GLU A 68 7.29 8.92 -9.29
CA GLU A 68 6.86 9.01 -10.69
C GLU A 68 7.40 7.84 -11.51
N LEU A 69 8.68 7.50 -11.33
CA LEU A 69 9.31 6.41 -12.07
C LEU A 69 8.68 5.06 -11.70
N ALA A 70 8.36 4.84 -10.41
CA ALA A 70 7.65 3.64 -9.96
C ALA A 70 6.27 3.50 -10.61
N LEU A 71 5.47 4.57 -10.61
CA LEU A 71 4.16 4.58 -11.24
C LEU A 71 4.22 4.40 -12.76
N GLN A 72 5.18 5.03 -13.44
CA GLN A 72 5.36 4.88 -14.88
C GLN A 72 5.72 3.45 -15.26
N HIS A 73 6.63 2.81 -14.51
CA HIS A 73 6.99 1.41 -14.74
C HIS A 73 5.78 0.49 -14.55
N HIS A 74 5.01 0.68 -13.47
CA HIS A 74 3.82 -0.12 -13.21
C HIS A 74 2.73 0.10 -14.26
N ALA A 75 2.50 1.34 -14.69
CA ALA A 75 1.54 1.66 -15.75
C ALA A 75 1.90 1.03 -17.10
N ARG A 76 3.19 1.01 -17.47
CA ARG A 76 3.67 0.34 -18.69
C ARG A 76 3.45 -1.18 -18.66
N ALA A 77 3.47 -1.81 -17.49
CA ALA A 77 3.20 -3.24 -17.37
C ALA A 77 1.69 -3.58 -17.54
N LEU A 78 0.81 -2.60 -17.34
CA LEU A 78 -0.65 -2.78 -17.41
C LEU A 78 -1.25 -2.42 -18.78
N LEU A 79 -0.55 -1.63 -19.59
CA LEU A 79 -1.01 -1.15 -20.88
C LEU A 79 -0.22 -1.86 -22.00
N PRO A 80 -0.89 -2.59 -22.92
CA PRO A 80 -0.23 -3.29 -24.02
C PRO A 80 0.43 -2.36 -25.04
#